data_AF-A0A2K9IUZ5-F1
#
_entry.id   AF-A0A2K9IUZ5-F1
#
_cell.length_a   1.000
_cell.length_b   1.000
_cell.length_c   1.000
_cell.angle_alpha   90.00
_cell.angle_beta   90.00
_cell.angle_gamma   90.00
#
_symmetry.space_group_name_H-M   'P 1'
#
loop_
_entity.id
_entity.type
_entity.pdbx_description
1 polymer ?
#
loop_
_entity_poly.entity_id
_entity_poly.type
_entity_poly.pdbx_seq_one_letter_code
_entity_poly.pdbx_strand_id
1 'polypeptide(L)'
;MDDLVSFFHPLFAQNGKESIRLGHVLAHTSGLAAHRHFYKEGLGGEEVLEQICKEKMTYTLNKEVLYSDLNSMILYNLVEEKLWNILNPL
;
A
#
# COMPACT_ATOMS: atom_id res chain seq x y z
N MET A 1 -3.02 10.37 10.11
CA MET A 1 -3.09 10.73 8.67
C MET A 1 -1.72 11.03 8.11
N ASP A 2 -0.86 11.68 8.90
CA ASP A 2 0.46 12.10 8.44
C ASP A 2 1.53 11.01 8.54
N ASP A 3 1.27 9.88 9.20
CA ASP A 3 2.27 8.81 9.30
C ASP A 3 2.63 8.24 7.94
N LEU A 4 3.92 7.99 7.72
CA LEU A 4 4.40 7.32 6.52
C LEU A 4 3.89 5.89 6.50
N VAL A 5 3.51 5.40 5.32
CA VAL A 5 3.17 3.97 5.15
C VAL A 5 4.36 3.10 5.53
N SER A 6 5.57 3.55 5.20
CA SER A 6 6.83 2.87 5.50
C SER A 6 7.18 2.78 6.98
N PHE A 7 6.53 3.58 7.84
CA PHE A 7 6.64 3.39 9.29
C PHE A 7 6.03 2.05 9.72
N PHE A 8 4.97 1.60 9.03
CA PHE A 8 4.29 0.35 9.32
C PHE A 8 4.83 -0.81 8.46
N HIS A 9 5.15 -0.55 7.19
CA HIS A 9 5.67 -1.55 6.28
C HIS A 9 6.95 -1.05 5.57
N PRO A 10 8.15 -1.25 6.13
CA PRO A 10 9.39 -0.63 5.63
C PRO A 10 9.72 -0.93 4.16
N LEU A 11 9.37 -2.14 3.68
CA LEU A 11 9.58 -2.54 2.27
C LEU A 11 8.75 -1.72 1.27
N PHE A 12 7.78 -0.93 1.75
CA PHE A 12 7.00 -0.03 0.91
C PHE A 12 7.81 1.19 0.43
N ALA A 13 8.82 1.64 1.18
CA ALA A 13 9.63 2.82 0.86
C ALA A 13 10.67 2.54 -0.24
N GLN A 14 10.18 2.33 -1.45
CA GLN A 14 11.01 2.17 -2.64
C GLN A 14 10.26 2.65 -3.88
N ASN A 15 11.00 2.87 -4.97
CA ASN A 15 10.42 3.18 -6.28
C ASN A 15 9.55 4.46 -6.28
N GLY A 16 9.95 5.46 -5.51
CA GLY A 16 9.29 6.77 -5.40
C GLY A 16 8.29 6.88 -4.25
N LYS A 17 8.02 5.77 -3.55
CA LYS A 17 6.97 5.68 -2.52
C LYS A 17 7.42 6.10 -1.12
N GLU A 18 8.63 6.63 -0.96
CA GLU A 18 9.27 6.90 0.32
C GLU A 18 8.52 7.94 1.17
N SER A 19 7.81 8.86 0.52
CA SER A 19 7.05 9.95 1.17
C SER A 19 5.54 9.72 1.23
N ILE A 20 5.04 8.54 0.88
CA ILE A 20 3.61 8.24 0.92
C ILE A 20 3.16 8.10 2.37
N ARG A 21 2.09 8.82 2.73
CA ARG A 21 1.46 8.85 4.05
C ARG A 21 0.14 8.10 4.00
N LEU A 22 -0.36 7.67 5.16
CA LEU A 22 -1.68 7.04 5.28
C LEU A 22 -2.79 7.89 4.65
N GLY A 23 -2.74 9.21 4.81
CA GLY A 23 -3.71 10.12 4.19
C GLY A 23 -3.75 10.03 2.65
N HIS A 24 -2.60 9.84 1.99
CA HIS A 24 -2.54 9.70 0.54
C HIS A 24 -3.15 8.37 0.06
N VAL A 25 -2.94 7.29 0.82
CA VAL A 25 -3.54 5.98 0.54
C VAL A 25 -5.06 6.06 0.67
N LEU A 26 -5.55 6.61 1.78
CA LEU A 26 -6.98 6.78 2.07
C LEU A 26 -7.69 7.69 1.06
N ALA A 27 -7.00 8.73 0.58
CA ALA A 27 -7.57 9.70 -0.37
C ALA A 27 -7.33 9.32 -1.84
N HIS A 28 -6.72 8.18 -2.14
CA HIS A 28 -6.37 7.77 -3.50
C HIS A 28 -5.47 8.78 -4.26
N THR A 29 -4.56 9.46 -3.55
CA THR A 29 -3.59 10.42 -4.10
C THR A 29 -2.14 9.94 -4.00
N SER A 30 -1.94 8.65 -3.75
CA SER A 30 -0.66 8.02 -3.44
C SER A 30 0.28 7.82 -4.63
N GLY A 31 -0.21 7.90 -5.87
CA GLY A 31 0.57 7.56 -7.06
C GLY A 31 0.58 6.06 -7.42
N LEU A 32 -0.07 5.21 -6.62
CA LEU A 32 -0.24 3.79 -6.95
C LEU A 32 -1.15 3.62 -8.17
N ALA A 33 -0.94 2.55 -8.93
CA ALA A 33 -1.78 2.24 -10.08
C ALA A 33 -3.24 1.95 -9.65
N ALA A 34 -4.18 2.20 -10.56
CA ALA A 34 -5.60 1.97 -10.30
C ALA A 34 -5.92 0.49 -10.03
N HIS A 35 -5.27 -0.43 -10.74
CA HIS A 35 -5.46 -1.87 -10.58
C HIS A 35 -4.34 -2.71 -11.18
N ARG A 36 -4.31 -3.98 -10.75
CA ARG A 36 -3.52 -5.08 -11.33
C ARG A 36 -4.35 -6.36 -11.38
N HIS A 37 -4.02 -7.25 -12.32
CA HIS A 37 -4.71 -8.52 -12.47
C HIS A 37 -4.08 -9.64 -11.64
N PHE A 38 -3.75 -9.38 -10.37
CA PHE A 38 -3.09 -10.35 -9.48
C PHE A 38 -3.86 -11.68 -9.36
N TYR A 39 -5.19 -11.66 -9.49
CA TYR A 39 -6.02 -12.87 -9.50
C TYR A 39 -5.69 -13.84 -10.65
N LYS A 40 -5.00 -13.40 -11.71
CA LYS A 40 -4.55 -14.26 -12.82
C LYS A 40 -3.20 -14.93 -12.55
N GLU A 41 -2.48 -14.47 -11.53
CA GLU A 41 -1.12 -14.90 -11.24
C GLU A 41 -1.06 -16.00 -10.17
N GLY A 42 -2.19 -16.30 -9.51
CA GLY A 42 -2.26 -17.36 -8.48
C GLY A 42 -1.51 -17.01 -7.19
N LEU A 43 -1.25 -15.73 -6.95
CA LEU A 43 -0.47 -15.23 -5.81
C LEU A 43 -1.29 -15.24 -4.51
N GLY A 44 -0.61 -15.55 -3.40
CA GLY A 44 -1.09 -15.31 -2.05
C GLY A 44 -1.06 -13.84 -1.65
N GLY A 45 -1.72 -13.49 -0.53
CA GLY A 45 -1.83 -12.09 -0.07
C GLY A 45 -0.49 -11.39 0.17
N GLU A 46 0.48 -12.09 0.76
CA GLU A 46 1.83 -11.57 1.00
C GLU A 46 2.60 -11.36 -0.31
N GLU A 47 2.51 -12.29 -1.26
CA GLU A 47 3.14 -12.15 -2.58
C GLU A 47 2.55 -10.98 -3.37
N VAL A 48 1.24 -10.77 -3.28
CA VAL A 48 0.59 -9.59 -3.86
C VAL A 48 1.11 -8.31 -3.22
N LEU A 49 1.20 -8.25 -1.89
CA LEU A 49 1.74 -7.10 -1.18
C LEU A 49 3.18 -6.80 -1.62
N GLU A 50 4.02 -7.83 -1.74
CA GLU A 50 5.38 -7.69 -2.24
C GLU A 50 5.44 -7.08 -3.65
N GLN A 51 4.55 -7.51 -4.55
CA GLN A 51 4.46 -6.94 -5.90
C GLN A 51 4.12 -5.45 -5.82
N ILE A 52 3.12 -5.07 -5.03
CA ILE A 52 2.73 -3.66 -4.82
C ILE A 52 3.92 -2.84 -4.28
N CYS A 53 4.68 -3.38 -3.32
CA CYS A 53 5.87 -2.74 -2.79
C CYS A 53 6.97 -2.53 -3.84
N LYS A 54 7.15 -3.48 -4.76
CA LYS A 54 8.16 -3.39 -5.84
C LYS A 54 7.72 -2.51 -7.01
N GLU A 55 6.44 -2.14 -7.12
CA GLU A 55 5.96 -1.28 -8.21
C GLU A 55 6.43 0.18 -8.11
N LYS A 56 6.66 0.80 -9.27
CA LYS A 56 6.90 2.25 -9.39
C LYS A 56 5.58 3.01 -9.35
N MET A 57 5.62 4.22 -8.81
CA MET A 57 4.50 5.16 -8.93
C MET A 57 4.15 5.42 -10.39
N THR A 58 2.86 5.50 -10.67
CA THR A 58 2.32 5.79 -12.00
C THR A 58 2.12 7.28 -12.24
N TYR A 59 1.99 8.06 -11.17
CA TYR A 59 1.89 9.52 -11.20
C TYR A 59 2.48 10.11 -9.92
N THR A 60 2.83 11.40 -9.97
CA THR A 60 3.39 12.11 -8.82
C THR A 60 2.35 12.27 -7.71
N LEU A 61 2.82 12.15 -6.46
CA LEU A 61 2.00 12.31 -5.26
C LEU A 61 1.15 13.58 -5.29
N ASN A 62 -0.12 13.48 -4.88
CA ASN A 62 -1.09 14.59 -4.81
C ASN A 62 -1.38 15.33 -6.13
N LYS A 63 -0.91 14.80 -7.27
CA LYS A 63 -1.21 15.40 -8.57
C LYS A 63 -2.61 15.05 -9.06
N GLU A 64 -3.08 13.85 -8.73
CA GLU A 64 -4.34 13.28 -9.21
C GLU A 64 -5.03 12.48 -8.09
N VAL A 65 -6.37 12.39 -8.17
CA VAL A 65 -7.16 11.44 -7.40
C VAL A 65 -7.49 10.27 -8.34
N LEU A 66 -6.79 9.15 -8.17
CA LEU A 66 -6.98 7.94 -8.97
C LEU A 66 -7.44 6.81 -8.06
N TYR A 67 -8.72 6.43 -8.16
CA TYR A 67 -9.23 5.28 -7.44
C TYR A 67 -8.36 4.05 -7.73
N SER A 68 -7.92 3.40 -6.67
CA SER A 68 -6.87 2.39 -6.71
C SER A 68 -7.17 1.29 -5.70
N ASP A 69 -7.39 0.07 -6.20
CA ASP A 69 -7.56 -1.11 -5.35
C ASP A 69 -6.27 -1.43 -4.58
N LEU A 70 -5.09 -1.16 -5.16
CA LEU A 70 -3.79 -1.27 -4.52
C LEU A 70 -3.70 -0.44 -3.22
N ASN A 71 -4.26 0.76 -3.21
CA ASN A 71 -4.36 1.56 -1.97
C ASN A 71 -5.18 0.83 -0.90
N SER A 72 -6.32 0.25 -1.29
CA SER A 72 -7.17 -0.51 -0.36
C SER A 72 -6.51 -1.80 0.12
N MET A 73 -5.76 -2.50 -0.73
CA MET A 73 -5.02 -3.71 -0.36
C MET A 73 -3.91 -3.43 0.65
N ILE A 74 -3.15 -2.33 0.45
CA ILE A 74 -2.16 -1.86 1.42
C ILE A 74 -2.83 -1.55 2.74
N LEU A 75 -3.93 -0.79 2.73
CA LEU A 75 -4.66 -0.44 3.94
C LEU A 75 -5.17 -1.67 4.70
N TYR A 76 -5.73 -2.65 4.00
CA TYR A 76 -6.19 -3.91 4.58
C TYR A 76 -5.04 -4.61 5.31
N ASN A 77 -3.89 -4.76 4.66
CA ASN A 77 -2.75 -5.45 5.26
C ASN A 77 -2.21 -4.73 6.51
N LEU A 78 -2.12 -3.40 6.48
CA LEU A 78 -1.71 -2.63 7.66
C LEU A 78 -2.66 -2.80 8.84
N VAL A 79 -3.98 -2.83 8.59
CA VAL A 79 -4.99 -3.06 9.62
C VAL A 79 -4.90 -4.49 10.15
N GLU A 80 -4.79 -5.48 9.27
CA GLU A 80 -4.65 -6.89 9.62
C GLU A 80 -3.43 -7.12 10.51
N GLU A 81 -2.25 -6.60 10.15
CA GLU A 81 -1.03 -6.72 10.94
C GLU A 81 -1.20 -6.10 12.33
N LYS A 82 -1.82 -4.92 12.42
CA LYS A 82 -2.07 -4.27 13.71
C LYS A 82 -3.06 -5.02 14.57
N LEU A 83 -4.17 -5.49 14.00
CA LEU A 83 -5.15 -6.29 14.73
C LEU A 83 -4.56 -7.62 15.19
N TRP A 84 -3.76 -8.27 14.35
CA TRP A 84 -3.05 -9.51 14.71
C TRP A 84 -2.17 -9.31 15.95
N ASN A 85 -1.36 -8.25 15.97
CA ASN A 85 -0.47 -7.93 17.10
C ASN A 85 -1.23 -7.57 18.38
N ILE A 86 -2.43 -6.97 18.28
CA ILE A 86 -3.29 -6.69 19.44
C ILE A 86 -3.87 -7.98 20.02
N LEU A 87 -4.30 -8.90 19.16
CA LEU A 87 -4.92 -10.17 19.56
C LEU A 87 -3.90 -11.21 20.02
N ASN A 88 -2.65 -11.08 19.56
CA ASN A 88 -1.55 -11.99 19.88
C ASN A 88 -0.35 -11.18 20.40
N PRO A 89 -0.44 -10.58 21.60
CA PRO A 89 0.69 -9.89 22.19
C PRO A 89 1.81 -10.88 22.51
N LEU A 90 3.05 -10.47 22.24
CA LEU A 90 4.28 -11.21 22.57
C LEU A 90 4.41 -11.50 24.07
#